data_AF-A0A5Y0KH37-F1
#
_entry.id   AF-A0A5Y0KH37-F1
#
_cell.length_a   1.000
_cell.length_b   1.000
_cell.length_c   1.000
_cell.angle_alpha   90.00
_cell.angle_beta   90.00
_cell.angle_gamma   90.00
#
_symmetry.space_group_name_H-M   'P 1'
#
loop_
_entity.id
_entity.type
_entity.pdbx_description
1 polymer ?
#
loop_
_entity_poly.entity_id
_entity_poly.type
_entity_poly.pdbx_seq_one_letter_code
_entity_poly.pdbx_strand_id
1 'polypeptide(L)'
;YPNPILVYCIIWLIDVKWFDTALAWADLAIEQGQEMPPNIKSKMPAFIAASIYDWAEMEAEAGRTVEPYFQQVFDRVAHHWRLHERIASKYYRFAALWLLRDEDGKPRASSITDVALLEKADRLLAKASELHPKIQVKTMRQRIAARIRALTDRD
;
A
#
# COMPACT_ATOMS: atom_id res chain seq x y z
N TYR A 1 -27.01 14.47 -3.42
CA TYR A 1 -27.60 14.81 -2.11
C TYR A 1 -26.59 14.40 -1.04
N PRO A 2 -26.27 15.27 -0.05
CA PRO A 2 -25.35 14.91 1.04
C PRO A 2 -25.91 13.75 1.88
N ASN A 3 -25.11 12.71 2.10
CA ASN A 3 -25.48 11.54 2.90
C ASN A 3 -24.46 11.31 4.02
N PRO A 4 -24.54 12.08 5.12
CA PRO A 4 -23.60 11.94 6.24
C PRO A 4 -23.69 10.58 6.93
N ILE A 5 -24.88 9.94 6.93
CA ILE A 5 -25.07 8.62 7.56
C ILE A 5 -24.20 7.57 6.85
N LEU A 6 -24.23 7.54 5.51
CA LEU A 6 -23.37 6.65 4.72
C LEU A 6 -21.89 6.84 5.07
N VAL A 7 -21.45 8.09 5.18
CA VAL A 7 -20.05 8.43 5.51
C VAL A 7 -19.65 7.90 6.89
N TYR A 8 -20.49 8.08 7.92
CA TYR A 8 -20.23 7.53 9.25
C TYR A 8 -20.24 6.00 9.26
N CYS A 9 -21.13 5.35 8.51
CA CYS A 9 -21.13 3.91 8.39
C CYS A 9 -19.84 3.38 7.74
N ILE A 10 -19.32 4.05 6.70
CA ILE A 10 -18.03 3.69 6.08
C ILE A 10 -16.91 3.77 7.12
N ILE A 11 -16.86 4.85 7.91
CA ILE A 11 -15.85 5.03 8.96
C ILE A 11 -15.93 3.89 9.99
N TRP A 12 -17.13 3.56 10.49
CA TRP A 12 -17.29 2.46 11.44
C TRP A 12 -16.92 1.10 10.85
N LEU A 13 -17.27 0.83 9.59
CA LEU A 13 -16.89 -0.40 8.91
C LEU A 13 -15.37 -0.53 8.78
N ILE A 14 -14.66 0.58 8.53
CA ILE A 14 -13.20 0.63 8.57
C ILE A 14 -12.66 0.32 9.98
N ASP A 15 -13.24 0.94 11.02
CA ASP A 15 -12.80 0.75 12.41
C ASP A 15 -12.92 -0.72 12.86
N VAL A 16 -14.00 -1.39 12.47
CA VAL A 16 -14.23 -2.82 12.78
C VAL A 16 -13.62 -3.77 11.75
N LYS A 17 -12.85 -3.26 10.79
CA LYS A 17 -12.16 -4.02 9.73
C LYS A 17 -13.09 -4.82 8.80
N TRP A 18 -14.32 -4.34 8.60
CA TRP A 18 -15.26 -4.92 7.63
C TRP A 18 -15.02 -4.31 6.24
N PHE A 19 -13.90 -4.68 5.62
CA PHE A 19 -13.39 -3.97 4.45
C PHE A 19 -14.17 -4.20 3.16
N ASP A 20 -14.73 -5.38 2.92
CA ASP A 20 -15.51 -5.66 1.70
C ASP A 20 -16.59 -4.59 1.47
N THR A 21 -17.41 -4.37 2.50
CA THR A 21 -18.49 -3.37 2.45
C THR A 21 -17.95 -1.95 2.56
N ALA A 22 -16.95 -1.70 3.41
CA ALA A 22 -16.38 -0.36 3.57
C ALA A 22 -15.82 0.19 2.25
N LEU A 23 -15.04 -0.61 1.52
CA LEU A 23 -14.40 -0.18 0.27
C LEU A 23 -15.42 0.02 -0.84
N ALA A 24 -16.41 -0.88 -0.96
CA ALA A 24 -17.48 -0.73 -1.95
C ALA A 24 -18.31 0.55 -1.72
N TRP A 25 -18.61 0.87 -0.47
CA TRP A 25 -19.36 2.07 -0.12
C TRP A 25 -18.50 3.34 -0.23
N ALA A 26 -17.20 3.24 0.09
CA ALA A 26 -16.27 4.35 -0.08
C ALA A 26 -16.14 4.77 -1.54
N ASP A 27 -16.07 3.83 -2.50
CA ASP A 27 -16.02 4.16 -3.92
C ASP A 27 -17.26 4.97 -4.35
N LEU A 28 -18.45 4.53 -3.95
CA LEU A 28 -19.70 5.24 -4.22
C LEU A 28 -19.72 6.63 -3.58
N ALA A 29 -19.27 6.75 -2.32
CA ALA A 29 -19.23 8.02 -1.61
C ALA A 29 -18.25 9.01 -2.24
N ILE A 30 -17.09 8.52 -2.71
CA ILE A 30 -16.09 9.32 -3.42
C ILE A 30 -16.65 9.82 -4.76
N GLU A 31 -17.29 8.94 -5.55
CA GLU A 31 -17.91 9.29 -6.84
C GLU A 31 -19.00 10.35 -6.67
N GLN A 32 -19.82 10.23 -5.62
CA GLN A 32 -20.87 11.19 -5.30
C GLN A 32 -20.36 12.51 -4.69
N GLY A 33 -19.05 12.63 -4.43
CA GLY A 33 -18.47 13.80 -3.77
C GLY A 33 -18.96 14.00 -2.34
N GLN A 34 -19.21 12.92 -1.60
CA GLN A 34 -19.64 13.00 -0.21
C GLN A 34 -18.54 13.63 0.66
N GLU A 35 -18.96 14.54 1.54
CA GLU A 35 -18.05 15.24 2.44
C GLU A 35 -17.77 14.44 3.71
N MET A 36 -16.54 14.56 4.21
CA MET A 36 -16.13 13.94 5.46
C MET A 36 -16.73 14.67 6.67
N PRO A 37 -16.91 14.01 7.83
CA PRO A 37 -17.35 14.66 9.04
C PRO A 37 -16.43 15.83 9.43
N PRO A 38 -16.95 16.92 10.01
CA PRO A 38 -16.17 18.14 10.26
C PRO A 38 -15.00 17.94 11.23
N ASN A 39 -15.04 16.90 12.07
CA ASN A 39 -13.95 16.52 12.96
C ASN A 39 -12.84 15.70 12.28
N ILE A 40 -13.04 15.22 11.04
CA ILE A 40 -12.05 14.48 10.26
C ILE A 40 -11.54 15.38 9.14
N LYS A 41 -10.25 15.75 9.23
CA LYS A 41 -9.63 16.72 8.32
C LYS A 41 -9.25 16.16 6.94
N SER A 42 -9.06 14.85 6.84
CA SER A 42 -8.74 14.20 5.57
C SER A 42 -9.99 14.05 4.71
N LYS A 43 -9.81 14.06 3.38
CA LYS A 43 -10.84 13.60 2.44
C LYS A 43 -10.92 12.07 2.46
N MET A 44 -12.06 11.52 2.04
CA MET A 44 -12.31 10.07 2.12
C MET A 44 -11.23 9.19 1.49
N PRO A 45 -10.70 9.48 0.27
CA PRO A 45 -9.62 8.69 -0.31
C PRO A 45 -8.37 8.60 0.58
N ALA A 46 -7.99 9.73 1.20
CA ALA A 46 -6.83 9.79 2.09
C ALA A 46 -7.09 9.08 3.42
N PHE A 47 -8.32 9.15 3.95
CA PHE A 47 -8.74 8.41 5.14
C PHE A 47 -8.65 6.89 4.90
N ILE A 48 -9.29 6.39 3.84
CA ILE A 48 -9.29 4.96 3.51
C ILE A 48 -7.86 4.45 3.24
N ALA A 49 -7.07 5.20 2.46
CA ALA A 49 -5.69 4.83 2.18
C ALA A 49 -4.83 4.78 3.47
N ALA A 50 -5.02 5.72 4.40
CA ALA A 50 -4.28 5.67 5.67
C ALA A 50 -4.69 4.46 6.51
N SER A 51 -6.00 4.22 6.68
CA SER A 51 -6.51 3.11 7.50
C SER A 51 -6.11 1.74 6.97
N ILE A 52 -6.16 1.53 5.65
CA ILE A 52 -5.81 0.25 5.04
C ILE A 52 -4.29 0.04 5.05
N TYR A 53 -3.51 1.11 4.90
CA TYR A 53 -2.07 1.02 5.05
C TYR A 53 -1.67 0.64 6.48
N ASP A 54 -2.23 1.30 7.49
CA ASP A 54 -1.94 1.02 8.90
C ASP A 54 -2.36 -0.43 9.26
N TRP A 55 -3.52 -0.88 8.78
CA TRP A 55 -3.94 -2.28 8.91
C TRP A 55 -2.96 -3.24 8.23
N ALA A 56 -2.54 -2.97 7.00
CA ALA A 56 -1.64 -3.83 6.24
C ALA A 56 -0.27 -3.95 6.93
N GLU A 57 0.27 -2.86 7.50
CA GLU A 57 1.50 -2.92 8.31
C GLU A 57 1.34 -3.86 9.51
N MET A 58 0.25 -3.74 10.27
CA MET A 58 -0.01 -4.60 11.44
C MET A 58 -0.18 -6.08 11.08
N GLU A 59 -0.96 -6.39 10.05
CA GLU A 59 -1.18 -7.77 9.61
C GLU A 59 0.11 -8.41 9.10
N ALA A 60 0.87 -7.65 8.33
CA ALA A 60 2.14 -8.09 7.79
C ALA A 60 3.17 -8.34 8.91
N GLU A 61 3.28 -7.47 9.91
CA GLU A 61 4.11 -7.72 11.09
C GLU A 61 3.71 -8.98 11.85
N ALA A 62 2.42 -9.32 11.84
CA ALA A 62 1.89 -10.54 12.45
C ALA A 62 1.94 -11.78 11.53
N GLY A 63 2.60 -11.68 10.36
CA GLY A 63 2.74 -12.79 9.42
C GLY A 63 1.45 -13.20 8.69
N ARG A 64 0.41 -12.35 8.72
CA ARG A 64 -0.87 -12.59 8.06
C ARG A 64 -0.92 -11.94 6.68
N THR A 65 -1.77 -12.48 5.82
CA THR A 65 -1.99 -11.89 4.49
C THR A 65 -2.67 -10.54 4.59
N VAL A 66 -2.27 -9.60 3.73
CA VAL A 66 -2.89 -8.28 3.57
C VAL A 66 -3.85 -8.24 2.36
N GLU A 67 -3.94 -9.35 1.64
CA GLU A 67 -4.79 -9.46 0.46
C GLU A 67 -6.20 -9.92 0.82
N PRO A 68 -7.23 -9.46 0.08
CA PRO A 68 -7.15 -8.67 -1.17
C PRO A 68 -7.11 -7.14 -0.96
N TYR A 69 -7.29 -6.67 0.27
CA TYR A 69 -7.63 -5.27 0.54
C TYR A 69 -6.47 -4.31 0.27
N PHE A 70 -5.23 -4.73 0.55
CA PHE A 70 -4.07 -3.92 0.23
C PHE A 70 -3.97 -3.68 -1.28
N GLN A 71 -4.03 -4.73 -2.11
CA GLN A 71 -3.90 -4.57 -3.56
C GLN A 71 -5.05 -3.75 -4.15
N GLN A 72 -6.28 -3.97 -3.67
CA GLN A 72 -7.43 -3.18 -4.10
C GLN A 72 -7.24 -1.68 -3.84
N VAL A 73 -6.77 -1.31 -2.65
CA VAL A 73 -6.56 0.11 -2.33
C VAL A 73 -5.30 0.65 -2.98
N PHE A 74 -4.26 -0.17 -3.14
CA PHE A 74 -3.05 0.22 -3.84
C PHE A 74 -3.34 0.60 -5.30
N ASP A 75 -4.18 -0.16 -6.00
CA ASP A 75 -4.63 0.16 -7.37
C ASP A 75 -5.28 1.55 -7.43
N ARG A 76 -6.22 1.83 -6.51
CA ARG A 76 -6.84 3.15 -6.38
C ARG A 76 -5.82 4.26 -6.11
N VAL A 77 -4.89 4.03 -5.19
CA VAL A 77 -3.81 4.97 -4.84
C VAL A 77 -2.88 5.24 -6.03
N ALA A 78 -2.57 4.21 -6.83
CA ALA A 78 -1.64 4.29 -7.95
C ALA A 78 -2.25 4.95 -9.19
N HIS A 79 -3.56 4.77 -9.42
CA HIS A 79 -4.17 5.06 -10.72
C HIS A 79 -5.39 6.00 -10.67
N HIS A 80 -6.13 6.04 -9.55
CA HIS A 80 -7.44 6.67 -9.51
C HIS A 80 -7.52 7.89 -8.57
N TRP A 81 -6.88 7.80 -7.41
CA TRP A 81 -6.97 8.83 -6.37
C TRP A 81 -5.84 9.85 -6.47
N ARG A 82 -6.21 11.13 -6.40
CA ARG A 82 -5.25 12.24 -6.30
C ARG A 82 -4.87 12.45 -4.83
N LEU A 83 -3.89 11.68 -4.36
CA LEU A 83 -3.39 11.75 -2.99
C LEU A 83 -2.07 12.51 -2.90
N HIS A 84 -1.73 12.95 -1.69
CA HIS A 84 -0.41 13.49 -1.39
C HIS A 84 0.65 12.40 -1.64
N GLU A 85 1.73 12.75 -2.33
CA GLU A 85 2.78 11.83 -2.79
C GLU A 85 3.36 10.97 -1.66
N ARG A 86 3.45 11.52 -0.44
CA ARG A 86 3.84 10.76 0.76
C ARG A 86 2.98 9.51 1.00
N ILE A 87 1.66 9.58 0.84
CA ILE A 87 0.78 8.40 1.01
C ILE A 87 1.05 7.38 -0.08
N ALA A 88 1.09 7.80 -1.34
CA ALA A 88 1.38 6.91 -2.47
C ALA A 88 2.75 6.25 -2.32
N SER A 89 3.79 7.01 -1.93
CA SER A 89 5.15 6.48 -1.73
C SER A 89 5.22 5.36 -0.69
N LYS A 90 4.42 5.45 0.39
CA LYS A 90 4.29 4.39 1.40
C LYS A 90 3.74 3.10 0.79
N TYR A 91 2.67 3.19 0.00
CA TYR A 91 2.08 2.04 -0.69
C TYR A 91 3.06 1.34 -1.63
N TYR A 92 3.75 2.10 -2.49
CA TYR A 92 4.77 1.54 -3.38
C TYR A 92 5.90 0.86 -2.61
N ARG A 93 6.36 1.48 -1.51
CA ARG A 93 7.38 0.89 -0.63
C ARG A 93 6.89 -0.42 -0.01
N PHE A 94 5.68 -0.42 0.56
CA PHE A 94 5.12 -1.61 1.19
C PHE A 94 4.95 -2.74 0.17
N ALA A 95 4.35 -2.47 -0.99
CA ALA A 95 4.16 -3.45 -2.05
C ALA A 95 5.48 -4.11 -2.47
N ALA A 96 6.54 -3.31 -2.61
CA ALA A 96 7.86 -3.84 -2.93
C ALA A 96 8.43 -4.74 -1.83
N LEU A 97 8.33 -4.32 -0.57
CA LEU A 97 8.83 -5.09 0.57
C LEU A 97 8.02 -6.37 0.79
N TRP A 98 6.72 -6.33 0.51
CA TRP A 98 5.82 -7.48 0.59
C TRP A 98 6.25 -8.59 -0.39
N LEU A 99 6.63 -8.25 -1.63
CA LEU A 99 7.16 -9.21 -2.61
C LEU A 99 8.47 -9.88 -2.18
N LEU A 100 9.22 -9.26 -1.27
CA LEU A 100 10.55 -9.73 -0.85
C LEU A 100 10.52 -10.48 0.48
N ARG A 101 9.35 -10.79 1.03
CA ARG A 101 9.25 -11.45 2.33
C ARG A 101 9.72 -12.90 2.25
N ASP A 102 10.48 -13.30 3.26
CA ASP A 102 10.88 -14.68 3.51
C ASP A 102 9.85 -15.41 4.39
N GLU A 103 10.18 -16.65 4.79
CA GLU A 103 9.37 -17.48 5.68
C GLU A 103 9.17 -16.84 7.08
N ASP A 104 10.11 -15.99 7.52
CA ASP A 104 10.02 -15.22 8.77
C ASP A 104 9.16 -13.94 8.61
N GLY A 105 8.61 -13.69 7.41
CA GLY A 105 7.88 -12.48 7.07
C GLY A 105 8.77 -11.24 6.93
N LYS A 106 10.09 -11.36 6.92
CA LYS A 106 11.00 -10.22 6.81
C LYS A 106 11.39 -9.98 5.35
N PRO A 107 11.43 -8.72 4.89
CA PRO A 107 11.86 -8.43 3.53
C PRO A 107 13.36 -8.73 3.38
N ARG A 108 13.68 -9.79 2.63
CA ARG A 108 15.03 -10.31 2.46
C ARG A 108 15.31 -10.61 0.97
N ALA A 109 15.87 -9.63 0.25
CA ALA A 109 16.21 -9.83 -1.17
C ALA A 109 17.09 -11.07 -1.42
N SER A 110 17.97 -11.45 -0.48
CA SER A 110 18.86 -12.60 -0.64
C SER A 110 18.17 -13.97 -0.62
N SER A 111 16.95 -14.09 -0.09
CA SER A 111 16.18 -15.35 -0.14
C SER A 111 15.48 -15.55 -1.50
N ILE A 112 15.35 -14.51 -2.31
CA ILE A 112 14.66 -14.57 -3.60
C ILE A 112 15.61 -15.08 -4.68
N THR A 113 15.15 -16.02 -5.50
CA THR A 113 15.87 -16.58 -6.65
C THR A 113 15.31 -16.13 -8.00
N ASP A 114 14.08 -15.59 -8.01
CA ASP A 114 13.43 -15.06 -9.21
C ASP A 114 13.92 -13.63 -9.50
N VAL A 115 14.68 -13.47 -10.58
CA VAL A 115 15.19 -12.16 -11.05
C VAL A 115 14.05 -11.23 -11.44
N ALA A 116 12.99 -11.72 -12.08
CA ALA A 116 11.86 -10.89 -12.50
C ALA A 116 11.10 -10.32 -11.29
N LEU A 117 10.98 -11.11 -10.22
CA LEU A 117 10.40 -10.65 -8.95
C LEU A 117 11.27 -9.56 -8.29
N LEU A 118 12.59 -9.74 -8.29
CA LEU A 118 13.55 -8.75 -7.78
C LEU A 118 13.47 -7.43 -8.56
N GLU A 119 13.43 -7.48 -9.89
CA GLU A 119 13.27 -6.30 -10.73
C GLU A 119 11.92 -5.59 -10.51
N LYS A 120 10.84 -6.37 -10.36
CA LYS A 120 9.51 -5.82 -10.03
C LYS A 120 9.57 -5.06 -8.70
N ALA A 121 10.19 -5.63 -7.68
CA ALA A 121 10.37 -4.97 -6.39
C ALA A 121 11.24 -3.69 -6.52
N ASP A 122 12.33 -3.71 -7.30
CA ASP A 122 13.14 -2.51 -7.51
C ASP A 122 12.36 -1.39 -8.21
N ARG A 123 11.56 -1.71 -9.24
CA ARG A 123 10.70 -0.74 -9.92
C ARG A 123 9.71 -0.05 -8.97
N LEU A 124 9.10 -0.83 -8.07
CA LEU A 124 8.20 -0.30 -7.04
C LEU A 124 8.95 0.61 -6.05
N LEU A 125 10.14 0.20 -5.57
CA LEU A 125 10.97 1.05 -4.70
C LEU A 125 11.46 2.32 -5.41
N ALA A 126 11.79 2.24 -6.69
CA ALA A 126 12.16 3.39 -7.50
C ALA A 126 11.00 4.40 -7.56
N LYS A 127 9.78 3.92 -7.83
CA LYS A 127 8.59 4.78 -7.85
C LYS A 127 8.28 5.40 -6.48
N ALA A 128 8.45 4.63 -5.40
CA ALA A 128 8.33 5.17 -4.04
C ALA A 128 9.30 6.33 -3.81
N SER A 129 10.56 6.18 -4.23
CA SER A 129 11.60 7.21 -4.07
C SER A 129 11.37 8.44 -4.94
N GLU A 130 10.78 8.28 -6.13
CA GLU A 130 10.40 9.39 -7.02
C GLU A 130 9.33 10.25 -6.35
N LEU A 131 8.28 9.61 -5.81
CA LEU A 131 7.18 10.29 -5.11
C LEU A 131 7.64 10.93 -3.79
N HIS A 132 8.56 10.28 -3.06
CA HIS A 132 9.07 10.83 -1.81
C HIS A 132 10.52 10.39 -1.55
N PRO A 133 11.53 11.21 -1.87
CA PRO A 133 12.94 10.83 -1.73
C PRO A 133 13.37 10.43 -0.32
N LYS A 134 12.65 10.88 0.72
CA LYS A 134 12.92 10.56 2.13
C LYS A 134 12.24 9.26 2.61
N ILE A 135 11.67 8.45 1.70
CA ILE A 135 10.95 7.19 2.04
C ILE A 135 11.88 5.99 2.39
N GLN A 136 13.20 6.21 2.40
CA GLN A 136 14.23 5.26 2.92
C GLN A 136 14.30 3.91 2.20
N VAL A 137 14.38 3.91 0.87
CA VAL A 137 14.46 2.66 0.06
C VAL A 137 15.86 2.31 -0.46
N LYS A 138 16.82 3.25 -0.37
CA LYS A 138 18.17 3.13 -0.96
C LYS A 138 18.87 1.81 -0.61
N THR A 139 18.91 1.46 0.68
CA THR A 139 19.59 0.25 1.15
C THR A 139 18.97 -1.03 0.59
N MET A 140 17.63 -1.10 0.51
CA MET A 140 16.96 -2.28 -0.03
C MET A 140 17.20 -2.41 -1.54
N ARG A 141 17.14 -1.31 -2.29
CA ARG A 141 17.46 -1.29 -3.73
C ARG A 141 18.89 -1.76 -4.02
N GLN A 142 19.85 -1.34 -3.20
CA GLN A 142 21.24 -1.82 -3.29
C GLN A 142 21.36 -3.34 -3.05
N ARG A 143 20.62 -3.89 -2.08
CA ARG A 143 20.57 -5.34 -1.82
C ARG A 143 19.94 -6.12 -2.97
N ILE A 144 18.87 -5.59 -3.57
CA ILE A 144 18.23 -6.18 -4.75
C ILE A 144 19.21 -6.21 -5.92
N ALA A 145 19.87 -5.10 -6.22
CA ALA A 145 20.84 -5.02 -7.31
C ALA A 145 22.03 -5.99 -7.12
N ALA A 146 22.53 -6.12 -5.89
CA ALA A 146 23.58 -7.10 -5.57
C ALA A 146 23.09 -8.54 -5.77
N ARG A 147 21.84 -8.84 -5.39
CA ARG A 147 21.26 -10.17 -5.57
C ARG A 147 21.07 -10.52 -7.04
N ILE A 148 20.56 -9.59 -7.86
CA ILE A 148 20.40 -9.80 -9.31
C ILE A 148 21.74 -10.16 -9.95
N ARG A 149 22.80 -9.39 -9.70
CA ARG A 149 24.15 -9.69 -10.22
C ARG A 149 24.64 -11.09 -9.82
N ALA A 150 24.44 -11.46 -8.55
CA ALA A 150 24.84 -12.77 -8.06
C ALA A 150 24.07 -13.94 -8.69
N LEU A 151 22.87 -13.70 -9.23
CA LEU A 151 22.08 -14.70 -9.95
C LEU A 151 22.47 -14.75 -11.44
N THR A 152 22.69 -13.60 -12.07
CA THR A 152 23.04 -13.52 -13.50
C THR A 152 24.49 -13.94 -13.80
N ASP A 153 25.42 -13.76 -12.87
CA ASP A 153 26.82 -14.18 -13.05
C ASP A 153 27.03 -15.69 -12.87
N ARG A 154 25.98 -16.43 -12.49
CA ARG A 154 26.00 -17.90 -12.28
C ARG A 154 25.46 -18.70 -13.48
N ASP A 155 24.87 -18.01 -14.46
CA ASP A 155 24.38 -18.55 -15.73
C ASP A 155 25.45 -18.39 -16.83
#